data_AF-Q326V4-F1
#
_entry.id   AF-Q326V4-F1
#
_cell.length_a   1.000
_cell.length_b   1.000
_cell.length_c   1.000
_cell.angle_alpha   90.00
_cell.angle_beta   90.00
_cell.angle_gamma   90.00
#
_symmetry.space_group_name_H-M   'P 1'
#
loop_
_entity.id
_entity.type
_entity.pdbx_description
1 polymer ?
#
loop_
_entity_poly.entity_id
_entity_poly.type
_entity_poly.pdbx_seq_one_letter_code
_entity_poly.pdbx_strand_id
1 'polypeptide(L)'
;MTWELILDGYSESSYSATPRFAAARLPWFPENKQSNVSQIWHAFEHEEHANTFSAFLDRLSDTVSARNTSGFREQVAAWLEKLSASAELRQQSFAVAADATESCEDRVALTWNNLRKTLLVHQASEGLFDNDTGALLSLGREMFRLEILEDIARDKVRTLHFVDEIEVYLAFQTMLAEKLQLSTAVKEMRFYGVSGVTANDLRTAEATVRSREENEFTDWFSLWGPWHAVLKRTEADRWAQAEEQKYEMLENEYSQRVADRLKASGLSGDADAEREAGAQVMRETEQQIYRQLLREGIRVARCTVARLMAVMGLAGVLRGKKVRTTISRKAVAAGDRVNRQFVAERPDQLRVADFTYASTWQGFVYVAFIIDVFAGYIVGWRVSSSMETTFVLDALEQALWARRPSGTVHHSDKGSQYVSLAYTQRLKEAGLLASTGSTGDSYDNAMAESINGLYKAEVIHRKSWKNRAEVELATLTWVDWYNNRRLLERLGHTPPAEAEKAYYASIGNDDLAA
;
A
#
# COMPACT_ATOMS: atom_id res chain seq x y z
N MET A 1 -68.55 34.91 21.26
CA MET A 1 -68.08 34.28 22.51
C MET A 1 -67.05 33.26 22.12
N THR A 2 -65.80 33.68 22.18
CA THR A 2 -64.58 32.89 21.92
C THR A 2 -64.44 31.85 23.02
N TRP A 3 -64.26 30.59 22.62
CA TRP A 3 -64.13 29.43 23.50
C TRP A 3 -62.69 29.33 24.01
N GLU A 4 -62.45 29.93 25.16
CA GLU A 4 -61.24 29.75 25.98
C GLU A 4 -61.56 28.84 27.17
N LEU A 5 -60.62 27.93 27.46
CA LEU A 5 -60.36 27.30 28.76
C LEU A 5 -61.24 26.10 29.19
N ILE A 6 -60.93 24.92 28.63
CA ILE A 6 -60.82 23.68 29.41
C ILE A 6 -59.56 22.93 28.95
N LEU A 7 -58.39 23.43 29.38
CA LEU A 7 -57.13 22.69 29.39
C LEU A 7 -56.63 22.63 30.83
N ASP A 8 -57.42 22.00 31.70
CA ASP A 8 -56.98 21.55 33.01
C ASP A 8 -57.06 20.02 33.01
N GLY A 9 -55.91 19.34 33.11
CA GLY A 9 -55.91 17.94 33.56
C GLY A 9 -55.02 16.94 32.85
N TYR A 10 -54.23 17.30 31.84
CA TYR A 10 -53.11 16.45 31.40
C TYR A 10 -51.81 17.09 31.81
N SER A 11 -51.41 16.81 33.06
CA SER A 11 -50.00 16.81 33.41
C SER A 11 -49.30 15.94 32.38
N GLU A 12 -48.46 16.57 31.57
CA GLU A 12 -47.36 15.91 30.90
C GLU A 12 -46.59 15.18 31.99
N SER A 13 -46.91 13.89 32.17
CA SER A 13 -45.98 12.95 32.74
C SER A 13 -44.78 13.02 31.82
N SER A 14 -43.78 13.78 32.25
CA SER A 14 -42.42 13.65 31.78
C SER A 14 -42.14 12.16 31.68
N TYR A 15 -42.09 11.65 30.46
CA TYR A 15 -41.31 10.47 30.17
C TYR A 15 -39.90 10.86 30.57
N SER A 16 -39.55 10.64 31.84
CA SER A 16 -38.17 10.58 32.28
C SER A 16 -37.57 9.43 31.50
N ALA A 17 -36.94 9.79 30.39
CA ALA A 17 -36.06 8.93 29.64
C ALA A 17 -35.14 8.24 30.65
N THR A 18 -35.11 6.92 30.49
CA THR A 18 -34.60 5.92 31.43
C THR A 18 -33.22 6.29 32.01
N PRO A 19 -32.94 6.02 33.31
CA PRO A 19 -31.60 6.13 33.91
C PRO A 19 -30.47 5.29 33.25
N ARG A 20 -30.74 4.63 32.12
CA ARG A 20 -29.83 3.74 31.40
C ARG A 20 -28.66 4.47 30.76
N PHE A 21 -28.84 5.70 30.26
CA PHE A 21 -27.79 6.41 29.53
C PHE A 21 -26.55 6.64 30.38
N ALA A 22 -26.68 7.34 31.52
CA ALA A 22 -25.56 7.58 32.43
C ALA A 22 -25.07 6.27 33.09
N ALA A 23 -25.99 5.34 33.41
CA ALA A 23 -25.67 4.08 34.07
C ALA A 23 -24.70 3.20 33.25
N ALA A 24 -24.82 3.17 31.93
CA ALA A 24 -23.94 2.40 31.04
C ALA A 24 -22.44 2.75 31.19
N ARG A 25 -22.12 3.97 31.66
CA ARG A 25 -20.72 4.41 31.85
C ARG A 25 -20.15 4.09 33.23
N LEU A 26 -20.99 3.96 34.26
CA LEU A 26 -20.54 3.83 35.65
C LEU A 26 -19.65 2.60 35.91
N PRO A 27 -19.93 1.40 35.35
CA PRO A 27 -19.10 0.20 35.58
C PRO A 27 -17.64 0.34 35.12
N TRP A 28 -17.35 1.27 34.21
CA TRP A 28 -16.01 1.52 33.69
C TRP A 28 -15.16 2.36 34.63
N PHE A 29 -15.77 3.12 35.53
CA PHE A 29 -15.08 4.02 36.45
C PHE A 29 -15.07 3.46 37.87
N PRO A 30 -13.99 3.72 38.65
CA PRO A 30 -13.97 3.40 40.06
C PRO A 30 -15.10 4.12 40.80
N GLU A 31 -15.66 3.50 41.85
CA GLU A 31 -16.85 3.99 42.56
C GLU A 31 -16.73 5.47 42.99
N ASN A 32 -15.54 5.91 43.38
CA ASN A 32 -15.29 7.30 43.79
C ASN A 32 -15.41 8.34 42.66
N LYS A 33 -15.32 7.95 41.39
CA LYS A 33 -15.51 8.82 40.22
C LYS A 33 -16.93 8.78 39.66
N GLN A 34 -17.73 7.76 40.00
CA GLN A 34 -19.01 7.47 39.35
C GLN A 34 -20.02 8.63 39.44
N SER A 35 -20.11 9.33 40.58
CA SER A 35 -21.04 10.46 40.72
C SER A 35 -20.73 11.62 39.75
N ASN A 36 -19.44 11.95 39.58
CA ASN A 36 -19.02 13.02 38.67
C ASN A 36 -19.24 12.61 37.20
N VAL A 37 -18.90 11.37 36.86
CA VAL A 37 -19.14 10.79 35.53
C VAL A 37 -20.63 10.83 35.20
N SER A 38 -21.50 10.43 36.13
CA SER A 38 -22.95 10.46 35.93
C SER A 38 -23.46 11.86 35.59
N GLN A 39 -22.97 12.89 36.28
CA GLN A 39 -23.39 14.28 36.05
C GLN A 39 -22.94 14.79 34.68
N ILE A 40 -21.68 14.56 34.32
CA ILE A 40 -21.11 14.99 33.03
C ILE A 40 -21.89 14.35 31.88
N TRP A 41 -22.10 13.03 31.93
CA TRP A 41 -22.73 12.32 30.83
C TRP A 41 -24.23 12.57 30.74
N HIS A 42 -24.93 12.86 31.83
CA HIS A 42 -26.36 13.24 31.74
C HIS A 42 -26.57 14.48 30.84
N ALA A 43 -25.60 15.40 30.77
CA ALA A 43 -25.66 16.55 29.87
C ALA A 43 -25.63 16.18 28.37
N PHE A 44 -25.18 14.97 28.02
CA PHE A 44 -25.02 14.50 26.63
C PHE A 44 -26.12 13.51 26.19
N GLU A 45 -27.12 13.27 27.04
CA GLU A 45 -28.19 12.28 26.78
C GLU A 45 -29.06 12.62 25.56
N HIS A 46 -29.18 13.91 25.25
CA HIS A 46 -29.98 14.42 24.13
C HIS A 46 -29.22 14.46 22.79
N GLU A 47 -27.93 14.10 22.77
CA GLU A 47 -27.16 14.07 21.54
C GLU A 47 -27.62 12.92 20.62
N GLU A 48 -27.46 13.12 19.32
CA GLU A 48 -27.83 12.10 18.32
C GLU A 48 -27.03 10.81 18.53
N HIS A 49 -27.69 9.65 18.36
CA HIS A 49 -27.11 8.32 18.58
C HIS A 49 -26.61 7.99 20.01
N ALA A 50 -26.86 8.86 20.99
CA ALA A 50 -26.50 8.66 22.39
C ALA A 50 -27.01 7.33 22.96
N ASN A 51 -28.28 6.97 22.71
CA ASN A 51 -28.86 5.72 23.19
C ASN A 51 -28.19 4.49 22.56
N THR A 52 -27.90 4.54 21.27
CA THR A 52 -27.21 3.45 20.54
C THR A 52 -25.80 3.25 21.08
N PHE A 53 -25.09 4.35 21.35
CA PHE A 53 -23.80 4.30 22.00
C PHE A 53 -23.86 3.68 23.42
N SER A 54 -24.93 3.95 24.18
CA SER A 54 -25.13 3.31 25.50
C SER A 54 -25.29 1.80 25.37
N ALA A 55 -26.09 1.34 24.40
CA ALA A 55 -26.29 -0.08 24.16
C ALA A 55 -24.98 -0.78 23.77
N PHE A 56 -24.13 -0.11 22.98
CA PHE A 56 -22.78 -0.61 22.69
C PHE A 56 -21.94 -0.75 23.97
N LEU A 57 -21.92 0.27 24.84
CA LEU A 57 -21.17 0.20 26.09
C LEU A 57 -21.68 -0.88 27.04
N ASP A 58 -23.00 -1.05 27.15
CA ASP A 58 -23.61 -2.13 27.94
C ASP A 58 -23.13 -3.50 27.44
N ARG A 59 -23.19 -3.72 26.11
CA ARG A 59 -22.72 -4.94 25.48
C ARG A 59 -21.22 -5.16 25.68
N LEU A 60 -20.41 -4.11 25.57
CA LEU A 60 -18.98 -4.17 25.84
C LEU A 60 -18.71 -4.56 27.30
N SER A 61 -19.53 -4.06 28.23
CA SER A 61 -19.41 -4.31 29.67
C SER A 61 -19.80 -5.73 30.09
N ASP A 62 -20.66 -6.39 29.31
CA ASP A 62 -21.12 -7.74 29.57
C ASP A 62 -20.08 -8.84 29.28
N THR A 63 -18.98 -8.46 28.62
CA THR A 63 -17.91 -9.37 28.22
C THR A 63 -17.14 -9.88 29.45
N VAL A 64 -16.66 -11.12 29.42
CA VAL A 64 -15.92 -11.74 30.54
C VAL A 64 -14.69 -10.91 30.89
N SER A 65 -14.00 -10.38 29.88
CA SER A 65 -12.86 -9.50 29.98
C SER A 65 -13.26 -8.15 30.59
N ALA A 66 -14.33 -7.50 30.15
CA ALA A 66 -14.81 -6.31 30.85
C ALA A 66 -15.18 -6.60 32.30
N ARG A 67 -15.66 -7.79 32.65
CA ARG A 67 -15.99 -8.13 34.05
C ARG A 67 -14.76 -8.40 34.92
N ASN A 68 -13.70 -8.97 34.36
CA ASN A 68 -12.61 -9.56 35.15
C ASN A 68 -11.22 -8.96 34.91
N THR A 69 -11.05 -8.18 33.86
CA THR A 69 -9.74 -7.66 33.42
C THR A 69 -9.66 -6.16 33.65
N SER A 70 -8.88 -5.74 34.67
CA SER A 70 -8.78 -4.33 35.06
C SER A 70 -8.20 -3.43 33.96
N GLY A 71 -7.16 -3.90 33.26
CA GLY A 71 -6.49 -3.11 32.23
C GLY A 71 -7.41 -2.73 31.06
N PHE A 72 -8.35 -3.61 30.68
CA PHE A 72 -9.32 -3.28 29.64
C PHE A 72 -10.30 -2.18 30.10
N ARG A 73 -10.79 -2.24 31.34
CA ARG A 73 -11.65 -1.19 31.90
C ARG A 73 -10.95 0.17 31.94
N GLU A 74 -9.68 0.20 32.33
CA GLU A 74 -8.89 1.42 32.38
C GLU A 74 -8.75 2.07 30.99
N GLN A 75 -8.58 1.26 29.94
CA GLN A 75 -8.55 1.75 28.55
C GLN A 75 -9.89 2.36 28.13
N VAL A 76 -11.00 1.68 28.40
CA VAL A 76 -12.34 2.17 28.08
C VAL A 76 -12.65 3.46 28.87
N ALA A 77 -12.31 3.50 30.16
CA ALA A 77 -12.49 4.67 31.00
C ALA A 77 -11.68 5.88 30.49
N ALA A 78 -10.40 5.69 30.17
CA ALA A 78 -9.55 6.75 29.63
C ALA A 78 -10.06 7.26 28.27
N TRP A 79 -10.61 6.37 27.45
CA TRP A 79 -11.25 6.74 26.19
C TRP A 79 -12.53 7.57 26.42
N LEU A 80 -13.41 7.15 27.34
CA LEU A 80 -14.60 7.89 27.73
C LEU A 80 -14.27 9.28 28.31
N GLU A 81 -13.20 9.42 29.09
CA GLU A 81 -12.74 10.72 29.59
C GLU A 81 -12.42 11.67 28.42
N LYS A 82 -11.77 11.19 27.35
CA LYS A 82 -11.48 12.01 26.16
C LYS A 82 -12.75 12.43 25.41
N LEU A 83 -13.74 11.55 25.27
CA LEU A 83 -15.04 11.88 24.66
C LEU A 83 -15.80 12.94 25.45
N SER A 84 -15.70 12.91 26.77
CA SER A 84 -16.37 13.92 27.60
C SER A 84 -15.77 15.33 27.40
N ALA A 85 -14.51 15.42 27.00
CA ALA A 85 -13.78 16.68 26.81
C ALA A 85 -13.95 17.31 25.41
N SER A 86 -14.36 16.54 24.40
CA SER A 86 -14.49 17.01 23.02
C SER A 86 -15.85 16.65 22.43
N ALA A 87 -16.66 17.67 22.14
CA ALA A 87 -18.00 17.48 21.56
C ALA A 87 -17.93 16.87 20.16
N GLU A 88 -16.98 17.29 19.33
CA GLU A 88 -16.78 16.75 17.99
C GLU A 88 -16.39 15.27 18.04
N LEU A 89 -15.40 14.90 18.87
CA LEU A 89 -14.99 13.51 19.04
C LEU A 89 -16.14 12.64 19.56
N ARG A 90 -16.96 13.18 20.48
CA ARG A 90 -18.12 12.48 21.02
C ARG A 90 -19.17 12.22 19.95
N GLN A 91 -19.53 13.23 19.15
CA GLN A 91 -20.49 13.07 18.04
C GLN A 91 -20.01 12.06 17.00
N GLN A 92 -18.74 12.15 16.59
CA GLN A 92 -18.14 11.18 15.66
C GLN A 92 -18.13 9.76 16.24
N SER A 93 -17.84 9.62 17.54
CA SER A 93 -17.85 8.32 18.21
C SER A 93 -19.26 7.73 18.33
N PHE A 94 -20.27 8.57 18.56
CA PHE A 94 -21.67 8.13 18.63
C PHE A 94 -22.17 7.65 17.27
N ALA A 95 -21.82 8.34 16.18
CA ALA A 95 -22.12 7.92 14.83
C ALA A 95 -21.49 6.56 14.49
N VAL A 96 -20.20 6.36 14.81
CA VAL A 96 -19.52 5.06 14.60
C VAL A 96 -20.21 3.91 15.34
N ALA A 97 -20.69 4.16 16.56
CA ALA A 97 -21.42 3.15 17.32
C ALA A 97 -22.81 2.87 16.72
N ALA A 98 -23.45 3.87 16.09
CA ALA A 98 -24.72 3.69 15.40
C ALA A 98 -24.57 2.87 14.12
N ASP A 99 -23.61 3.22 13.26
CA ASP A 99 -23.33 2.49 12.02
C ASP A 99 -23.07 1.00 12.28
N ALA A 100 -22.37 0.69 13.37
CA ALA A 100 -22.09 -0.68 13.76
C ALA A 100 -23.35 -1.48 14.12
N THR A 101 -24.36 -0.84 14.73
CA THR A 101 -25.63 -1.50 15.07
C THR A 101 -26.59 -1.62 13.88
N GLU A 102 -26.48 -0.74 12.89
CA GLU A 102 -27.28 -0.81 11.65
C GLU A 102 -26.77 -1.88 10.70
N SER A 103 -25.45 -2.09 10.65
CA SER A 103 -24.90 -3.26 9.98
C SER A 103 -25.44 -4.51 10.70
N CYS A 104 -26.10 -5.42 9.98
CA CYS A 104 -26.59 -6.68 10.55
C CYS A 104 -25.48 -7.57 11.16
N GLU A 105 -24.22 -7.12 11.08
CA GLU A 105 -23.04 -7.72 11.67
C GLU A 105 -22.70 -6.99 12.97
N ASP A 106 -23.31 -7.50 14.03
CA ASP A 106 -23.20 -7.11 15.44
C ASP A 106 -21.76 -7.24 16.01
N ARG A 107 -20.76 -6.52 15.46
CA ARG A 107 -19.32 -6.73 15.68
C ARG A 107 -18.71 -5.80 16.72
N VAL A 108 -18.73 -6.23 17.99
CA VAL A 108 -18.23 -5.42 19.12
C VAL A 108 -16.74 -5.07 19.00
N ALA A 109 -15.92 -6.03 18.53
CA ALA A 109 -14.48 -5.84 18.37
C ALA A 109 -14.15 -4.80 17.27
N LEU A 110 -14.84 -4.90 16.13
CA LEU A 110 -14.74 -3.94 15.03
C LEU A 110 -15.12 -2.53 15.48
N THR A 111 -16.25 -2.39 16.16
CA THR A 111 -16.72 -1.10 16.68
C THR A 111 -15.69 -0.51 17.63
N TRP A 112 -15.11 -1.31 18.54
CA TRP A 112 -14.06 -0.85 19.43
C TRP A 112 -12.81 -0.34 18.67
N ASN A 113 -12.35 -1.06 17.66
CA ASN A 113 -11.23 -0.64 16.81
C ASN A 113 -11.56 0.65 16.03
N ASN A 114 -12.77 0.76 15.47
CA ASN A 114 -13.22 1.94 14.77
C ASN A 114 -13.30 3.16 15.69
N LEU A 115 -13.78 3.00 16.93
CA LEU A 115 -13.81 4.08 17.93
C LEU A 115 -12.39 4.56 18.31
N ARG A 116 -11.43 3.64 18.42
CA ARG A 116 -10.01 3.98 18.62
C ARG A 116 -9.44 4.72 17.42
N LYS A 117 -9.77 4.28 16.19
CA LYS A 117 -9.38 4.97 14.95
C LYS A 117 -9.95 6.40 14.91
N THR A 118 -11.22 6.59 15.27
CA THR A 118 -11.85 7.92 15.36
C THR A 118 -11.12 8.84 16.32
N LEU A 119 -10.74 8.35 17.50
CA LEU A 119 -9.91 9.11 18.43
C LEU A 119 -8.56 9.52 17.80
N LEU A 120 -7.88 8.60 17.11
CA LEU A 120 -6.60 8.89 16.46
C LEU A 120 -6.76 9.91 15.32
N VAL A 121 -7.84 9.83 14.54
CA VAL A 121 -8.16 10.83 13.50
C VAL A 121 -8.33 12.20 14.14
N HIS A 122 -9.14 12.31 15.19
CA HIS A 122 -9.35 13.58 15.90
C HIS A 122 -8.03 14.13 16.45
N GLN A 123 -7.23 13.31 17.12
CA GLN A 123 -5.93 13.73 17.65
C GLN A 123 -4.94 14.16 16.54
N ALA A 124 -4.96 13.49 15.39
CA ALA A 124 -4.17 13.87 14.22
C ALA A 124 -4.65 15.21 13.64
N SER A 125 -5.96 15.41 13.55
CA SER A 125 -6.57 16.69 13.13
C SER A 125 -6.27 17.84 14.10
N GLU A 126 -5.99 17.56 15.36
CA GLU A 126 -5.53 18.56 16.35
C GLU A 126 -4.02 18.84 16.26
N GLY A 127 -3.28 18.13 15.40
CA GLY A 127 -1.85 18.33 15.17
C GLY A 127 -0.93 17.57 16.12
N LEU A 128 -1.44 16.56 16.84
CA LEU A 128 -0.63 15.75 17.79
C LEU A 128 0.60 15.11 17.12
N PHE A 129 0.50 14.79 15.83
CA PHE A 129 1.52 14.06 15.08
C PHE A 129 2.28 14.91 14.05
N ASP A 130 2.00 16.21 13.96
CA ASP A 130 2.57 17.11 12.93
C ASP A 130 4.11 17.09 12.94
N ASN A 131 4.72 16.94 14.12
CA ASN A 131 6.18 16.91 14.30
C ASN A 131 6.73 15.51 14.64
N ASP A 132 5.89 14.47 14.69
CA ASP A 132 6.29 13.10 15.02
C ASP A 132 5.54 12.07 14.18
N THR A 133 5.80 12.10 12.87
CA THR A 133 5.28 11.12 11.92
C THR A 133 5.78 9.70 12.22
N GLY A 134 6.89 9.55 12.97
CA GLY A 134 7.42 8.26 13.41
C GLY A 134 6.53 7.59 14.46
N ALA A 135 6.04 8.36 15.43
CA ALA A 135 5.03 7.88 16.37
C ALA A 135 3.73 7.49 15.65
N LEU A 136 3.27 8.29 14.70
CA LEU A 136 2.08 7.98 13.90
C LEU A 136 2.25 6.69 13.08
N LEU A 137 3.41 6.49 12.46
CA LEU A 137 3.73 5.27 11.72
C LEU A 137 3.73 4.05 12.65
N SER A 138 4.27 4.18 13.86
CA SER A 138 4.31 3.11 14.86
C SER A 138 2.90 2.73 15.32
N LEU A 139 2.05 3.74 15.58
CA LEU A 139 0.63 3.54 15.89
C LEU A 139 -0.14 2.91 14.72
N GLY A 140 0.14 3.35 13.49
CA GLY A 140 -0.45 2.77 12.28
C GLY A 140 -0.12 1.29 12.15
N ARG A 141 1.14 0.88 12.40
CA ARG A 141 1.54 -0.55 12.40
C ARG A 141 0.79 -1.34 13.45
N GLU A 142 0.67 -0.79 14.67
CA GLU A 142 -0.09 -1.45 15.73
C GLU A 142 -1.56 -1.63 15.32
N MET A 143 -2.21 -0.57 14.82
CA MET A 143 -3.61 -0.62 14.37
C MET A 143 -3.81 -1.62 13.22
N PHE A 144 -2.89 -1.65 12.25
CA PHE A 144 -2.94 -2.62 11.16
C PHE A 144 -2.86 -4.07 11.66
N ARG A 145 -1.96 -4.36 12.61
CA ARG A 145 -1.85 -5.69 13.22
C ARG A 145 -3.13 -6.06 13.97
N LEU A 146 -3.74 -5.09 14.66
CA LEU A 146 -5.00 -5.28 15.38
C LEU A 146 -6.17 -5.58 14.44
N GLU A 147 -6.29 -4.90 13.31
CA GLU A 147 -7.32 -5.19 12.29
C GLU A 147 -7.17 -6.61 11.72
N ILE A 148 -5.95 -7.07 11.46
CA ILE A 148 -5.74 -8.46 11.01
C ILE A 148 -6.10 -9.46 12.11
N LEU A 149 -5.73 -9.19 13.36
CA LEU A 149 -6.10 -10.05 14.48
C LEU A 149 -7.61 -10.10 14.70
N GLU A 150 -8.33 -9.02 14.39
CA GLU A 150 -9.79 -8.98 14.41
C GLU A 150 -10.37 -9.90 13.32
N ASP A 151 -9.88 -9.81 12.08
CA ASP A 151 -10.27 -10.72 11.00
C ASP A 151 -10.08 -12.19 11.39
N ILE A 152 -8.91 -12.50 11.96
CA ILE A 152 -8.56 -13.85 12.41
C ILE A 152 -9.49 -14.28 13.57
N ALA A 153 -9.74 -13.39 14.53
CA ALA A 153 -10.63 -13.67 15.64
C ALA A 153 -12.05 -13.95 15.15
N ARG A 154 -12.56 -13.16 14.20
CA ARG A 154 -13.87 -13.36 13.58
C ARG A 154 -13.99 -14.72 12.90
N ASP A 155 -13.00 -15.11 12.10
CA ASP A 155 -13.00 -16.42 11.47
C ASP A 155 -12.90 -17.55 12.50
N LYS A 156 -12.14 -17.33 13.59
CA LYS A 156 -12.05 -18.28 14.69
C LYS A 156 -13.37 -18.44 15.44
N VAL A 157 -14.08 -17.36 15.72
CA VAL A 157 -15.39 -17.36 16.43
C VAL A 157 -16.40 -18.22 15.70
N ARG A 158 -16.41 -18.22 14.36
CA ARG A 158 -17.27 -19.10 13.55
C ARG A 158 -17.05 -20.59 13.79
N THR A 159 -15.89 -20.97 14.33
CA THR A 159 -15.55 -22.37 14.66
C THR A 159 -15.87 -22.75 16.11
N LEU A 160 -16.21 -21.76 16.95
CA LEU A 160 -16.45 -21.93 18.38
C LEU A 160 -17.95 -21.86 18.69
N HIS A 161 -18.36 -22.54 19.76
CA HIS A 161 -19.73 -22.48 20.26
C HIS A 161 -19.76 -21.72 21.58
N PHE A 162 -20.67 -20.75 21.73
CA PHE A 162 -20.89 -19.99 22.97
C PHE A 162 -19.66 -19.21 23.48
N VAL A 163 -18.77 -18.76 22.59
CA VAL A 163 -17.62 -17.90 22.94
C VAL A 163 -17.84 -16.50 22.36
N ASP A 164 -17.70 -15.48 23.20
CA ASP A 164 -17.81 -14.08 22.80
C ASP A 164 -16.66 -13.67 21.86
N GLU A 165 -16.98 -12.93 20.81
CA GLU A 165 -16.02 -12.45 19.81
C GLU A 165 -14.88 -11.65 20.43
N ILE A 166 -15.20 -10.76 21.38
CA ILE A 166 -14.19 -9.94 22.04
C ILE A 166 -13.19 -10.78 22.85
N GLU A 167 -13.62 -11.91 23.41
CA GLU A 167 -12.73 -12.77 24.21
C GLU A 167 -11.72 -13.48 23.32
N VAL A 168 -12.16 -13.95 22.15
CA VAL A 168 -11.26 -14.51 21.13
C VAL A 168 -10.27 -13.45 20.67
N TYR A 169 -10.74 -12.25 20.38
CA TYR A 169 -9.92 -11.14 19.92
C TYR A 169 -8.89 -10.69 20.97
N LEU A 170 -9.31 -10.48 22.22
CA LEU A 170 -8.42 -10.12 23.33
C LEU A 170 -7.42 -11.23 23.65
N ALA A 171 -7.81 -12.50 23.50
CA ALA A 171 -6.88 -13.63 23.64
C ALA A 171 -5.76 -13.56 22.60
N PHE A 172 -6.07 -13.29 21.33
CA PHE A 172 -5.05 -13.08 20.31
C PHE A 172 -4.15 -11.87 20.63
N GLN A 173 -4.74 -10.73 21.01
CA GLN A 173 -3.97 -9.54 21.35
C GLN A 173 -3.02 -9.77 22.52
N THR A 174 -3.52 -10.25 23.66
CA THR A 174 -2.72 -10.44 24.88
C THR A 174 -1.61 -11.45 24.65
N MET A 175 -1.91 -12.57 24.01
CA MET A 175 -0.93 -13.65 23.82
C MET A 175 0.12 -13.33 22.75
N LEU A 176 -0.18 -12.44 21.81
CA LEU A 176 0.75 -11.98 20.78
C LEU A 176 1.33 -10.59 21.06
N ALA A 177 1.00 -9.98 22.21
CA ALA A 177 1.34 -8.60 22.54
C ALA A 177 2.84 -8.31 22.41
N GLU A 178 3.69 -9.15 23.02
CA GLU A 178 5.15 -8.98 22.96
C GLU A 178 5.67 -9.22 21.53
N LYS A 179 5.24 -10.32 20.91
CA LYS A 179 5.73 -10.74 19.59
C LYS A 179 5.36 -9.79 18.46
N LEU A 180 4.17 -9.19 18.55
CA LEU A 180 3.62 -8.25 17.58
C LEU A 180 3.71 -6.79 18.06
N GLN A 181 4.38 -6.52 19.19
CA GLN A 181 4.59 -5.19 19.75
C GLN A 181 3.28 -4.38 19.90
N LEU A 182 2.25 -5.01 20.46
CA LEU A 182 0.95 -4.38 20.69
C LEU A 182 0.99 -3.64 22.03
N SER A 183 1.26 -2.33 21.99
CA SER A 183 1.42 -1.51 23.20
C SER A 183 0.11 -1.34 23.99
N THR A 184 -1.03 -1.40 23.30
CA THR A 184 -2.38 -1.28 23.85
C THR A 184 -2.97 -2.62 24.29
N ALA A 185 -2.31 -3.74 24.06
CA ALA A 185 -2.82 -5.03 24.52
C ALA A 185 -2.81 -5.11 26.05
N VAL A 186 -3.84 -5.75 26.61
CA VAL A 186 -3.88 -6.01 28.05
C VAL A 186 -2.75 -6.99 28.41
N LYS A 187 -1.95 -6.65 29.44
CA LYS A 187 -0.80 -7.46 29.88
C LYS A 187 -1.17 -8.83 30.44
N GLU A 188 -2.37 -8.97 31.00
CA GLU A 188 -2.87 -10.22 31.57
C GLU A 188 -4.34 -10.42 31.18
N MET A 189 -4.66 -11.56 30.58
CA MET A 189 -6.05 -11.96 30.32
C MET A 189 -6.45 -13.02 31.34
N ARG A 190 -7.38 -12.68 32.24
CA ARG A 190 -7.98 -13.69 33.12
C ARG A 190 -8.89 -14.58 32.28
N PHE A 191 -8.84 -15.89 32.51
CA PHE A 191 -9.69 -16.89 31.83
C PHE A 191 -9.38 -17.14 30.34
N TYR A 192 -8.12 -17.09 29.91
CA TYR A 192 -7.70 -17.46 28.53
C TYR A 192 -8.33 -18.78 28.03
N GLY A 193 -8.48 -19.79 28.89
CA GLY A 193 -9.10 -21.06 28.52
C GLY A 193 -10.54 -20.97 28.00
N VAL A 194 -11.24 -19.86 28.24
CA VAL A 194 -12.60 -19.59 27.75
C VAL A 194 -12.61 -19.13 26.28
N SER A 195 -11.50 -18.58 25.78
CA SER A 195 -11.41 -18.04 24.42
C SER A 195 -11.40 -19.11 23.31
N GLY A 196 -11.10 -20.38 23.62
CA GLY A 196 -10.94 -21.42 22.61
C GLY A 196 -9.74 -21.23 21.65
N VAL A 197 -8.89 -20.23 21.88
CA VAL A 197 -7.66 -20.00 21.11
C VAL A 197 -6.61 -20.99 21.55
N THR A 198 -5.98 -21.68 20.59
CA THR A 198 -4.92 -22.66 20.85
C THR A 198 -3.53 -22.11 20.52
N ALA A 199 -2.48 -22.78 20.99
CA ALA A 199 -1.11 -22.44 20.60
C ALA A 199 -0.85 -22.54 19.09
N ASN A 200 -1.61 -23.36 18.36
CA ASN A 200 -1.53 -23.43 16.91
C ASN A 200 -2.15 -22.21 16.25
N ASP A 201 -3.34 -21.79 16.72
CA ASP A 201 -4.00 -20.58 16.24
C ASP A 201 -3.08 -19.36 16.43
N LEU A 202 -2.40 -19.25 17.58
CA LEU A 202 -1.45 -18.17 17.84
C LEU A 202 -0.25 -18.15 16.87
N ARG A 203 0.32 -19.32 16.55
CA ARG A 203 1.42 -19.41 15.57
C ARG A 203 0.98 -19.02 14.17
N THR A 204 -0.19 -19.51 13.75
CA THR A 204 -0.76 -19.18 12.44
C THR A 204 -1.08 -17.69 12.37
N ALA A 205 -1.70 -17.13 13.40
CA ALA A 205 -2.03 -15.71 13.47
C ALA A 205 -0.78 -14.83 13.41
N GLU A 206 0.27 -15.16 14.18
CA GLU A 206 1.54 -14.43 14.13
C GLU A 206 2.14 -14.43 12.71
N ALA A 207 2.18 -15.60 12.05
CA ALA A 207 2.73 -15.72 10.70
C ALA A 207 1.91 -14.92 9.68
N THR A 208 0.57 -14.99 9.75
CA THR A 208 -0.33 -14.23 8.89
C THR A 208 -0.14 -12.74 9.08
N VAL A 209 -0.11 -12.24 10.31
CA VAL A 209 0.08 -10.81 10.61
C VAL A 209 1.41 -10.32 10.04
N ARG A 210 2.51 -11.05 10.26
CA ARG A 210 3.83 -10.64 9.73
C ARG A 210 3.85 -10.62 8.19
N SER A 211 3.28 -11.64 7.56
CA SER A 211 3.20 -11.73 6.10
C SER A 211 2.35 -10.59 5.52
N ARG A 212 1.18 -10.31 6.08
CA ARG A 212 0.33 -9.21 5.60
C ARG A 212 0.96 -7.85 5.88
N GLU A 213 1.61 -7.65 7.02
CA GLU A 213 2.31 -6.38 7.31
C GLU A 213 3.45 -6.10 6.33
N GLU A 214 4.18 -7.13 5.91
CA GLU A 214 5.23 -6.98 4.90
C GLU A 214 4.69 -6.56 3.54
N ASN A 215 3.51 -7.06 3.15
CA ASN A 215 2.99 -6.93 1.79
C ASN A 215 1.91 -5.85 1.61
N GLU A 216 1.12 -5.56 2.65
CA GLU A 216 -0.11 -4.76 2.53
C GLU A 216 -0.04 -3.46 3.35
N PHE A 217 0.87 -3.34 4.31
CA PHE A 217 0.87 -2.22 5.26
C PHE A 217 1.03 -0.86 4.59
N THR A 218 1.91 -0.73 3.59
CA THR A 218 2.13 0.54 2.89
C THR A 218 0.86 1.04 2.22
N ASP A 219 0.10 0.12 1.63
CA ASP A 219 -1.13 0.42 0.90
C ASP A 219 -2.23 0.81 1.87
N TRP A 220 -2.38 0.01 2.94
CA TRP A 220 -3.29 0.31 4.03
C TRP A 220 -3.00 1.67 4.68
N PHE A 221 -1.73 1.95 5.01
CA PHE A 221 -1.34 3.20 5.67
C PHE A 221 -1.55 4.42 4.76
N SER A 222 -1.35 4.26 3.44
CA SER A 222 -1.60 5.32 2.48
C SER A 222 -3.06 5.77 2.44
N LEU A 223 -4.01 4.91 2.83
CA LEU A 223 -5.44 5.19 2.92
C LEU A 223 -5.91 5.50 4.35
N TRP A 224 -5.00 5.50 5.32
CA TRP A 224 -5.38 5.56 6.73
C TRP A 224 -5.77 6.97 7.15
N GLY A 225 -6.99 7.13 7.66
CA GLY A 225 -7.58 8.44 8.02
C GLY A 225 -6.70 9.36 8.87
N PRO A 226 -6.05 8.88 9.96
CA PRO A 226 -5.12 9.69 10.75
C PRO A 226 -3.94 10.24 9.94
N TRP A 227 -3.42 9.47 8.98
CA TRP A 227 -2.36 9.93 8.09
C TRP A 227 -2.87 11.03 7.14
N HIS A 228 -4.07 10.86 6.58
CA HIS A 228 -4.70 11.90 5.77
C HIS A 228 -4.95 13.19 6.56
N ALA A 229 -5.36 13.10 7.83
CA ALA A 229 -5.56 14.26 8.69
C ALA A 229 -4.25 15.07 8.88
N VAL A 230 -3.12 14.39 9.10
CA VAL A 230 -1.80 15.04 9.14
C VAL A 230 -1.44 15.68 7.81
N LEU A 231 -1.63 14.98 6.68
CA LEU A 231 -1.31 15.50 5.35
C LEU A 231 -2.12 16.75 5.00
N LYS A 232 -3.44 16.74 5.28
CA LYS A 232 -4.31 17.90 5.07
C LYS A 232 -3.84 19.14 5.83
N ARG A 233 -3.23 18.96 7.01
CA ARG A 233 -2.70 20.07 7.83
C ARG A 233 -1.29 20.51 7.42
N THR A 234 -0.40 19.56 7.18
CA THR A 234 1.03 19.80 7.03
C THR A 234 1.47 20.00 5.58
N GLU A 235 0.75 19.44 4.62
CA GLU A 235 1.08 19.43 3.19
C GLU A 235 -0.19 19.75 2.37
N ALA A 236 -0.95 20.78 2.77
CA ALA A 236 -2.26 21.12 2.23
C ALA A 236 -2.28 21.29 0.69
N ASP A 237 -1.27 21.97 0.12
CA ASP A 237 -1.16 22.18 -1.33
C ASP A 237 -1.00 20.85 -2.08
N ARG A 238 -0.16 19.94 -1.55
CA ARG A 238 0.03 18.60 -2.14
C ARG A 238 -1.20 17.73 -1.99
N TRP A 239 -1.90 17.84 -0.86
CA TRP A 239 -3.19 17.17 -0.67
C TRP A 239 -4.21 17.65 -1.70
N ALA A 240 -4.31 18.97 -1.94
CA ALA A 240 -5.22 19.53 -2.93
C ALA A 240 -4.88 19.04 -4.36
N GLN A 241 -3.60 19.02 -4.73
CA GLN A 241 -3.15 18.48 -6.02
C GLN A 241 -3.46 17.00 -6.17
N ALA A 242 -3.25 16.20 -5.11
CA ALA A 242 -3.60 14.78 -5.10
C ALA A 242 -5.11 14.55 -5.25
N GLU A 243 -5.94 15.35 -4.60
CA GLU A 243 -7.41 15.30 -4.77
C GLU A 243 -7.82 15.66 -6.19
N GLU A 244 -7.26 16.72 -6.77
CA GLU A 244 -7.53 17.12 -8.16
C GLU A 244 -7.15 16.01 -9.15
N GLN A 245 -5.94 15.44 -8.99
CA GLN A 245 -5.49 14.29 -9.78
C GLN A 245 -6.43 13.08 -9.63
N LYS A 246 -6.98 12.85 -8.43
CA LYS A 246 -7.96 11.79 -8.19
C LYS A 246 -9.23 12.02 -8.98
N TYR A 247 -9.79 13.22 -8.93
CA TYR A 247 -11.00 13.54 -9.69
C TYR A 247 -10.75 13.44 -11.19
N GLU A 248 -9.62 13.95 -11.70
CA GLU A 248 -9.25 13.85 -13.12
C GLU A 248 -9.12 12.39 -13.58
N MET A 249 -8.43 11.55 -12.80
CA MET A 249 -8.31 10.12 -13.11
C MET A 249 -9.67 9.40 -13.09
N LEU A 250 -10.56 9.75 -12.16
CA LEU A 250 -11.89 9.14 -12.09
C LEU A 250 -12.80 9.62 -13.21
N GLU A 251 -12.71 10.89 -13.61
CA GLU A 251 -13.48 11.43 -14.73
C GLU A 251 -13.07 10.76 -16.06
N ASN A 252 -11.77 10.58 -16.27
CA ASN A 252 -11.23 10.09 -17.55
C ASN A 252 -11.16 8.55 -17.62
N GLU A 253 -10.66 7.88 -16.58
CA GLU A 253 -10.29 6.46 -16.66
C GLU A 253 -11.29 5.50 -16.00
N TYR A 254 -12.19 5.98 -15.13
CA TYR A 254 -13.03 5.10 -14.30
C TYR A 254 -13.85 4.11 -15.12
N SER A 255 -14.58 4.62 -16.12
CA SER A 255 -15.47 3.81 -16.97
C SER A 255 -14.70 2.72 -17.70
N GLN A 256 -13.52 3.05 -18.23
CA GLN A 256 -12.66 2.11 -18.96
C GLN A 256 -12.09 1.05 -18.03
N ARG A 257 -11.55 1.46 -16.86
CA ARG A 257 -11.01 0.53 -15.85
C ARG A 257 -12.07 -0.45 -15.32
N VAL A 258 -13.31 0.00 -15.12
CA VAL A 258 -14.42 -0.87 -14.73
C VAL A 258 -14.75 -1.86 -15.85
N ALA A 259 -14.86 -1.38 -17.09
CA ALA A 259 -15.15 -2.22 -18.25
C ALA A 259 -14.07 -3.31 -18.45
N ASP A 260 -12.79 -2.97 -18.35
CA ASP A 260 -11.68 -3.91 -18.51
C ASP A 260 -11.68 -4.99 -17.42
N ARG A 261 -12.01 -4.64 -16.18
CA ARG A 261 -12.15 -5.61 -15.07
C ARG A 261 -13.31 -6.58 -15.27
N LEU A 262 -14.47 -6.07 -15.68
CA LEU A 262 -15.65 -6.90 -15.94
C LEU A 262 -15.39 -7.84 -17.10
N LYS A 263 -14.72 -7.34 -18.15
CA LYS A 263 -14.29 -8.14 -19.30
C LYS A 263 -13.30 -9.23 -18.90
N ALA A 264 -12.30 -8.92 -18.07
CA ALA A 264 -11.32 -9.88 -17.58
C ALA A 264 -11.96 -10.98 -16.70
N SER A 265 -13.03 -10.65 -15.98
CA SER A 265 -13.75 -11.59 -15.11
C SER A 265 -14.88 -12.35 -15.81
N GLY A 266 -15.24 -11.95 -17.04
CA GLY A 266 -16.37 -12.51 -17.78
C GLY A 266 -17.74 -12.16 -17.20
N LEU A 267 -17.84 -11.09 -16.39
CA LEU A 267 -19.04 -10.68 -15.65
C LEU A 267 -19.66 -9.38 -16.20
N SER A 268 -19.47 -9.09 -17.49
CA SER A 268 -20.04 -7.89 -18.12
C SER A 268 -21.58 -7.89 -18.06
N GLY A 269 -22.17 -6.80 -17.56
CA GLY A 269 -23.62 -6.60 -17.46
C GLY A 269 -24.28 -7.11 -16.18
N ASP A 270 -23.49 -7.62 -15.22
CA ASP A 270 -23.96 -7.94 -13.87
C ASP A 270 -23.84 -6.68 -12.98
N ALA A 271 -24.96 -6.21 -12.43
CA ALA A 271 -25.01 -4.98 -11.63
C ALA A 271 -24.24 -5.10 -10.30
N ASP A 272 -24.15 -6.29 -9.70
CA ASP A 272 -23.36 -6.51 -8.49
C ASP A 272 -21.87 -6.51 -8.83
N ALA A 273 -21.49 -7.18 -9.92
CA ALA A 273 -20.12 -7.17 -10.42
C ALA A 273 -19.66 -5.74 -10.81
N GLU A 274 -20.54 -4.94 -11.42
CA GLU A 274 -20.27 -3.53 -11.74
C GLU A 274 -20.00 -2.70 -10.48
N ARG A 275 -20.81 -2.89 -9.42
CA ARG A 275 -20.62 -2.20 -8.14
C ARG A 275 -19.31 -2.60 -7.46
N GLU A 276 -18.98 -3.89 -7.41
CA GLU A 276 -17.72 -4.38 -6.84
C GLU A 276 -16.50 -3.92 -7.64
N ALA A 277 -16.57 -4.00 -8.97
CA ALA A 277 -15.52 -3.52 -9.86
C ALA A 277 -15.30 -2.01 -9.69
N GLY A 278 -16.38 -1.23 -9.62
CA GLY A 278 -16.32 0.21 -9.33
C GLY A 278 -15.63 0.53 -8.00
N ALA A 279 -16.04 -0.13 -6.92
CA ALA A 279 -15.43 0.05 -5.59
C ALA A 279 -13.95 -0.37 -5.56
N GLN A 280 -13.55 -1.37 -6.33
CA GLN A 280 -12.15 -1.77 -6.46
C GLN A 280 -11.33 -0.75 -7.26
N VAL A 281 -11.86 -0.24 -8.38
CA VAL A 281 -11.21 0.80 -9.19
C VAL A 281 -11.00 2.07 -8.36
N MET A 282 -12.02 2.50 -7.61
CA MET A 282 -11.91 3.65 -6.71
C MET A 282 -10.76 3.46 -5.71
N ARG A 283 -10.73 2.32 -5.01
CA ARG A 283 -9.69 2.01 -4.01
C ARG A 283 -8.30 1.98 -4.62
N GLU A 284 -8.12 1.41 -5.80
CA GLU A 284 -6.81 1.34 -6.45
C GLU A 284 -6.33 2.71 -6.94
N THR A 285 -7.23 3.54 -7.47
CA THR A 285 -6.92 4.92 -7.84
C THR A 285 -6.49 5.72 -6.62
N GLU A 286 -7.21 5.61 -5.51
CA GLU A 286 -6.83 6.25 -4.24
C GLU A 286 -5.47 5.74 -3.73
N GLN A 287 -5.23 4.42 -3.78
CA GLN A 287 -3.94 3.86 -3.39
C GLN A 287 -2.80 4.39 -4.25
N GLN A 288 -2.97 4.45 -5.57
CA GLN A 288 -1.94 4.97 -6.48
C GLN A 288 -1.55 6.40 -6.11
N ILE A 289 -2.54 7.27 -5.90
CA ILE A 289 -2.35 8.69 -5.61
C ILE A 289 -1.75 8.89 -4.21
N TYR A 290 -2.35 8.29 -3.19
CA TYR A 290 -1.91 8.50 -1.82
C TYR A 290 -0.62 7.75 -1.47
N ARG A 291 -0.26 6.68 -2.18
CA ARG A 291 1.11 6.10 -2.07
C ARG A 291 2.16 7.11 -2.50
N GLN A 292 1.93 7.87 -3.57
CA GLN A 292 2.86 8.91 -3.99
C GLN A 292 2.94 10.01 -2.93
N LEU A 293 1.79 10.46 -2.42
CA LEU A 293 1.76 11.45 -1.34
C LEU A 293 2.44 10.95 -0.05
N LEU A 294 2.34 9.66 0.27
CA LEU A 294 3.08 9.02 1.36
C LEU A 294 4.60 9.09 1.14
N ARG A 295 5.07 8.79 -0.07
CA ARG A 295 6.49 8.88 -0.45
C ARG A 295 7.02 10.31 -0.31
N GLU A 296 6.21 11.30 -0.69
CA GLU A 296 6.60 12.72 -0.70
C GLU A 296 6.41 13.43 0.66
N GLY A 297 5.42 13.01 1.45
CA GLY A 297 5.04 13.60 2.73
C GLY A 297 5.92 13.13 3.89
N ILE A 298 6.43 11.90 3.87
CA ILE A 298 7.42 11.45 4.86
C ILE A 298 8.80 12.03 4.49
N ARG A 299 9.09 13.23 4.98
CA ARG A 299 10.39 13.88 4.80
C ARG A 299 11.42 13.31 5.77
N VAL A 300 12.16 12.28 5.33
CA VAL A 300 13.32 11.77 6.09
C VAL A 300 14.61 12.34 5.53
N ALA A 301 15.39 13.04 6.36
CA ALA A 301 16.71 13.51 5.95
C ALA A 301 17.61 12.34 5.54
N ARG A 302 18.41 12.49 4.47
CA ARG A 302 19.36 11.46 4.00
C ARG A 302 20.29 10.96 5.11
N CYS A 303 20.70 11.83 6.04
CA CYS A 303 21.51 11.46 7.20
C CYS A 303 20.75 10.59 8.20
N THR A 304 19.45 10.82 8.39
CA THR A 304 18.58 9.97 9.21
C THR A 304 18.45 8.59 8.60
N VAL A 305 18.20 8.51 7.28
CA VAL A 305 18.18 7.22 6.56
C VAL A 305 19.52 6.50 6.71
N ALA A 306 20.65 7.18 6.44
CA ALA A 306 21.98 6.58 6.56
C ALA A 306 22.29 6.09 7.98
N ARG A 307 21.89 6.85 9.02
CA ARG A 307 22.05 6.47 10.42
C ARG A 307 21.21 5.23 10.76
N LEU A 308 19.93 5.21 10.37
CA LEU A 308 19.04 4.07 10.63
C LEU A 308 19.52 2.82 9.89
N MET A 309 19.94 2.96 8.63
CA MET A 309 20.57 1.89 7.87
C MET A 309 21.79 1.34 8.62
N ALA A 310 22.69 2.20 9.10
CA ALA A 310 23.87 1.78 9.85
C ALA A 310 23.52 1.04 11.15
N VAL A 311 22.52 1.52 11.90
CA VAL A 311 22.01 0.84 13.13
C VAL A 311 21.43 -0.53 12.81
N MET A 312 20.75 -0.68 11.68
CA MET A 312 20.18 -1.95 11.22
C MET A 312 21.19 -2.86 10.51
N GLY A 313 22.47 -2.45 10.40
CA GLY A 313 23.48 -3.18 9.61
C GLY A 313 23.19 -3.22 8.11
N LEU A 314 22.33 -2.34 7.61
CA LEU A 314 21.99 -2.20 6.21
C LEU A 314 22.97 -1.23 5.52
N ALA A 315 23.34 -1.54 4.29
CA ALA A 315 24.13 -0.66 3.44
C ALA A 315 23.51 -0.59 2.04
N GLY A 316 23.54 0.59 1.44
CA GLY A 316 23.13 0.76 0.05
C GLY A 316 24.00 -0.09 -0.87
N VAL A 317 23.42 -0.63 -1.94
CA VAL A 317 24.17 -1.41 -2.93
C VAL A 317 25.12 -0.48 -3.68
N LEU A 318 26.43 -0.65 -3.47
CA LEU A 318 27.46 0.07 -4.21
C LEU A 318 27.73 -0.64 -5.54
N ARG A 319 27.78 0.12 -6.63
CA ARG A 319 28.30 -0.40 -7.90
C ARG A 319 29.80 -0.68 -7.75
N GLY A 320 30.26 -1.84 -8.23
CA GLY A 320 31.69 -2.14 -8.33
C GLY A 320 32.43 -1.16 -9.25
N LYS A 321 33.75 -1.01 -9.07
CA LYS A 321 34.59 -0.15 -9.94
C LYS A 321 34.55 -0.64 -11.39
N LYS A 322 34.44 0.28 -12.35
CA LYS A 322 34.43 -0.01 -13.80
C LYS A 322 35.77 -0.64 -14.21
N VAL A 323 35.76 -1.85 -14.77
CA VAL A 323 36.94 -2.50 -15.37
C VAL A 323 36.81 -2.39 -16.90
N ARG A 324 37.74 -1.68 -17.54
CA ARG A 324 37.77 -1.49 -19.00
C ARG A 324 38.26 -2.78 -19.68
N THR A 325 37.48 -3.38 -20.58
CA THR A 325 37.80 -4.72 -21.14
C THR A 325 37.84 -4.86 -22.68
N THR A 326 37.59 -3.83 -23.51
CA THR A 326 37.63 -4.02 -24.98
C THR A 326 38.21 -2.83 -25.77
N ILE A 327 39.02 -3.12 -26.79
CA ILE A 327 39.55 -2.21 -27.82
C ILE A 327 38.84 -2.57 -29.14
N SER A 328 38.25 -1.58 -29.82
CA SER A 328 37.35 -1.80 -30.97
C SER A 328 38.08 -2.30 -32.24
N ARG A 329 37.42 -3.18 -33.00
CA ARG A 329 37.74 -3.49 -34.42
C ARG A 329 36.71 -2.86 -35.35
N LYS A 330 37.16 -2.42 -36.53
CA LYS A 330 36.39 -1.68 -37.54
C LYS A 330 35.44 -2.63 -38.31
N ALA A 331 34.13 -2.42 -38.18
CA ALA A 331 33.12 -2.94 -39.11
C ALA A 331 32.28 -1.78 -39.65
N VAL A 332 31.82 -1.89 -40.90
CA VAL A 332 30.98 -0.90 -41.59
C VAL A 332 29.54 -1.09 -41.09
N ALA A 333 28.97 -0.08 -40.45
CA ALA A 333 27.69 -0.14 -39.73
C ALA A 333 26.81 1.09 -40.05
N ALA A 334 25.55 1.05 -39.60
CA ALA A 334 24.58 2.13 -39.78
C ALA A 334 25.00 3.42 -39.05
N GLY A 335 24.61 4.58 -39.59
CA GLY A 335 24.91 5.89 -39.01
C GLY A 335 24.23 6.10 -37.65
N ASP A 336 24.94 6.73 -36.72
CA ASP A 336 24.44 7.11 -35.40
C ASP A 336 23.30 8.14 -35.55
N ARG A 337 22.12 7.79 -35.05
CA ARG A 337 20.92 8.64 -35.05
C ARG A 337 20.65 9.29 -33.70
N VAL A 338 21.38 8.93 -32.64
CA VAL A 338 21.09 9.36 -31.27
C VAL A 338 21.94 10.57 -30.86
N ASN A 339 23.10 10.80 -31.49
CA ASN A 339 23.93 12.01 -31.29
C ASN A 339 24.05 12.43 -29.80
N ARG A 340 24.25 11.44 -28.91
CA ARG A 340 24.43 11.61 -27.44
C ARG A 340 23.20 12.12 -26.66
N GLN A 341 22.01 12.18 -27.26
CA GLN A 341 20.76 12.51 -26.55
C GLN A 341 20.00 11.23 -26.18
N PHE A 342 20.27 10.68 -24.98
CA PHE A 342 19.45 9.60 -24.40
C PHE A 342 18.24 10.19 -23.67
N VAL A 343 17.47 11.00 -24.38
CA VAL A 343 16.22 11.59 -23.89
C VAL A 343 15.14 11.18 -24.88
N ALA A 344 14.08 10.59 -24.35
CA ALA A 344 12.84 10.38 -25.07
C ALA A 344 11.77 11.25 -24.41
N GLU A 345 10.96 11.91 -25.22
CA GLU A 345 9.83 12.75 -24.79
C GLU A 345 8.56 11.92 -24.60
N ARG A 346 8.54 10.70 -25.16
CA ARG A 346 7.43 9.76 -25.05
C ARG A 346 7.90 8.31 -25.06
N PRO A 347 7.12 7.38 -24.46
CA PRO A 347 7.35 5.95 -24.62
C PRO A 347 7.45 5.54 -26.09
N ASP A 348 8.27 4.52 -26.35
CA ASP A 348 8.51 3.93 -27.65
C ASP A 348 9.09 4.89 -28.71
N GLN A 349 9.66 6.03 -28.31
CA GLN A 349 10.42 6.88 -29.22
C GLN A 349 11.83 6.32 -29.47
N LEU A 350 12.50 5.89 -28.39
CA LEU A 350 13.88 5.41 -28.42
C LEU A 350 14.04 4.24 -27.45
N ARG A 351 14.50 3.11 -27.97
CA ARG A 351 14.89 1.93 -27.20
C ARG A 351 16.39 1.71 -27.30
N VAL A 352 17.02 1.32 -26.20
CA VAL A 352 18.42 0.92 -26.16
C VAL A 352 18.55 -0.56 -25.81
N ALA A 353 19.49 -1.26 -26.43
CA ALA A 353 19.77 -2.66 -26.18
C ALA A 353 21.25 -2.88 -25.83
N ASP A 354 21.47 -3.73 -24.84
CA ASP A 354 22.79 -4.22 -24.46
C ASP A 354 22.63 -5.58 -23.78
N PHE A 355 23.71 -6.34 -23.71
CA PHE A 355 23.74 -7.56 -22.92
C PHE A 355 24.97 -7.61 -22.03
N THR A 356 24.82 -8.37 -20.95
CA THR A 356 25.88 -8.60 -19.99
C THR A 356 26.03 -10.08 -19.70
N TYR A 357 27.03 -10.44 -18.90
CA TYR A 357 27.27 -11.83 -18.52
C TYR A 357 27.31 -11.98 -17.00
N ALA A 358 26.95 -13.17 -16.55
CA ALA A 358 27.04 -13.62 -15.16
C ALA A 358 27.76 -14.97 -15.10
N SER A 359 28.57 -15.17 -14.07
CA SER A 359 29.24 -16.45 -13.83
C SER A 359 28.34 -17.38 -13.02
N THR A 360 28.24 -18.63 -13.44
CA THR A 360 27.57 -19.71 -12.71
C THR A 360 28.51 -20.90 -12.54
N TRP A 361 28.18 -21.86 -11.68
CA TRP A 361 28.96 -23.09 -11.53
C TRP A 361 29.01 -23.95 -12.80
N GLN A 362 28.08 -23.74 -13.72
CA GLN A 362 28.00 -24.43 -15.01
C GLN A 362 28.66 -23.64 -16.17
N GLY A 363 29.28 -22.50 -15.88
CA GLY A 363 29.86 -21.60 -16.88
C GLY A 363 29.13 -20.26 -16.95
N PHE A 364 29.45 -19.48 -17.98
CA PHE A 364 28.87 -18.16 -18.16
C PHE A 364 27.45 -18.23 -18.71
N VAL A 365 26.61 -17.33 -18.24
CA VAL A 365 25.29 -17.04 -18.82
C VAL A 365 25.26 -15.59 -19.26
N TYR A 366 24.51 -15.32 -20.32
CA TYR A 366 24.35 -14.02 -20.93
C TYR A 366 22.95 -13.50 -20.66
N VAL A 367 22.82 -12.22 -20.35
CA VAL A 367 21.56 -11.55 -20.03
C VAL A 367 21.41 -10.33 -20.90
N ALA A 368 20.41 -10.31 -21.77
CA ALA A 368 20.13 -9.20 -22.68
C ALA A 368 18.97 -8.40 -22.13
N PHE A 369 19.03 -7.07 -22.30
CA PHE A 369 17.95 -6.16 -21.96
C PHE A 369 17.66 -5.25 -23.15
N ILE A 370 16.38 -4.96 -23.34
CA ILE A 370 15.86 -3.91 -24.21
C ILE A 370 15.09 -2.96 -23.32
N ILE A 371 15.49 -1.70 -23.36
CA ILE A 371 15.03 -0.68 -22.42
C ILE A 371 14.44 0.48 -23.21
N ASP A 372 13.24 0.90 -22.85
CA ASP A 372 12.67 2.16 -23.31
C ASP A 372 13.33 3.34 -22.57
N VAL A 373 13.83 4.33 -23.32
CA VAL A 373 14.59 5.44 -22.74
C VAL A 373 13.73 6.40 -21.91
N PHE A 374 12.44 6.54 -22.22
CA PHE A 374 11.55 7.51 -21.58
C PHE A 374 11.54 7.33 -20.05
N ALA A 375 10.98 6.20 -19.59
CA ALA A 375 10.93 5.86 -18.17
C ALA A 375 12.02 4.87 -17.74
N GLY A 376 12.80 4.33 -18.69
CA GLY A 376 13.79 3.30 -18.39
C GLY A 376 13.17 1.94 -18.19
N TYR A 377 11.96 1.76 -18.71
CA TYR A 377 11.21 0.53 -18.62
C TYR A 377 11.94 -0.59 -19.38
N ILE A 378 12.17 -1.73 -18.74
CA ILE A 378 12.73 -2.91 -19.40
C ILE A 378 11.60 -3.59 -20.16
N VAL A 379 11.54 -3.38 -21.47
CA VAL A 379 10.47 -3.89 -22.36
C VAL A 379 10.68 -5.34 -22.76
N GLY A 380 11.93 -5.81 -22.75
CA GLY A 380 12.26 -7.19 -23.08
C GLY A 380 13.61 -7.59 -22.51
N TRP A 381 13.76 -8.87 -22.22
CA TRP A 381 14.98 -9.43 -21.68
C TRP A 381 15.10 -10.91 -21.99
N ARG A 382 16.32 -11.45 -21.94
CA ARG A 382 16.53 -12.89 -22.11
C ARG A 382 17.73 -13.34 -21.28
N VAL A 383 17.72 -14.59 -20.83
CA VAL A 383 18.89 -15.26 -20.25
C VAL A 383 19.24 -16.51 -21.07
N SER A 384 20.49 -16.61 -21.53
CA SER A 384 20.98 -17.71 -22.37
C SER A 384 22.33 -18.24 -21.89
N SER A 385 22.62 -19.51 -22.18
CA SER A 385 23.97 -20.09 -22.02
C SER A 385 24.87 -19.89 -23.25
N SER A 386 24.33 -19.39 -24.36
CA SER A 386 25.04 -19.14 -25.63
C SER A 386 24.87 -17.69 -26.08
N MET A 387 25.95 -17.09 -26.59
CA MET A 387 25.99 -15.72 -27.13
C MET A 387 25.63 -15.69 -28.63
N GLU A 388 24.66 -16.50 -29.05
CA GLU A 388 24.14 -16.53 -30.41
C GLU A 388 23.22 -15.35 -30.70
N THR A 389 23.03 -15.00 -31.97
CA THR A 389 22.08 -13.96 -32.40
C THR A 389 20.65 -14.25 -31.95
N THR A 390 20.26 -15.53 -31.87
CA THR A 390 18.94 -15.96 -31.37
C THR A 390 18.63 -15.44 -29.98
N PHE A 391 19.63 -15.34 -29.10
CA PHE A 391 19.45 -14.87 -27.73
C PHE A 391 19.04 -13.39 -27.63
N VAL A 392 19.63 -12.51 -28.44
CA VAL A 392 19.21 -11.09 -28.48
C VAL A 392 17.91 -10.91 -29.28
N LEU A 393 17.67 -11.77 -30.27
CA LEU A 393 16.40 -11.82 -31.01
C LEU A 393 15.24 -12.20 -30.08
N ASP A 394 15.41 -13.18 -29.18
CA ASP A 394 14.36 -13.56 -28.22
C ASP A 394 13.97 -12.37 -27.33
N ALA A 395 14.94 -11.59 -26.85
CA ALA A 395 14.66 -10.38 -26.07
C ALA A 395 13.91 -9.33 -26.91
N LEU A 396 14.25 -9.21 -28.20
CA LEU A 396 13.55 -8.34 -29.15
C LEU A 396 12.12 -8.81 -29.40
N GLU A 397 11.90 -10.10 -29.60
CA GLU A 397 10.56 -10.66 -29.76
C GLU A 397 9.72 -10.41 -28.50
N GLN A 398 10.26 -10.62 -27.31
CA GLN A 398 9.53 -10.30 -26.07
C GLN A 398 9.11 -8.83 -26.03
N ALA A 399 10.03 -7.91 -26.37
CA ALA A 399 9.73 -6.48 -26.42
C ALA A 399 8.70 -6.09 -27.50
N LEU A 400 8.66 -6.81 -28.62
CA LEU A 400 7.70 -6.61 -29.71
C LEU A 400 6.34 -7.24 -29.42
N TRP A 401 6.30 -8.32 -28.64
CA TRP A 401 5.07 -8.91 -28.13
C TRP A 401 4.43 -8.03 -27.06
N ALA A 402 5.24 -7.49 -26.15
CA ALA A 402 4.77 -6.57 -25.12
C ALA A 402 4.24 -5.25 -25.70
N ARG A 403 4.87 -4.74 -26.76
CA ARG A 403 4.52 -3.47 -27.41
C ARG A 403 4.77 -3.54 -28.91
N ARG A 404 3.87 -2.99 -29.72
CA ARG A 404 4.00 -2.95 -31.19
C ARG A 404 4.25 -1.53 -31.71
N PRO A 405 5.41 -0.92 -31.43
CA PRO A 405 5.60 0.46 -31.81
C PRO A 405 6.02 0.60 -33.28
N SER A 406 5.80 1.79 -33.86
CA SER A 406 6.18 2.12 -35.22
C SER A 406 7.12 3.34 -35.23
N GLY A 407 8.23 3.25 -35.98
CA GLY A 407 9.17 4.36 -36.11
C GLY A 407 10.10 4.58 -34.91
N THR A 408 10.05 3.70 -33.91
CA THR A 408 10.97 3.70 -32.77
C THR A 408 12.41 3.53 -33.22
N VAL A 409 13.30 4.36 -32.70
CA VAL A 409 14.74 4.15 -32.87
C VAL A 409 15.17 3.02 -31.96
N HIS A 410 15.76 1.96 -32.53
CA HIS A 410 16.35 0.87 -31.78
C HIS A 410 17.87 1.00 -31.82
N HIS A 411 18.45 1.47 -30.72
CA HIS A 411 19.87 1.69 -30.58
C HIS A 411 20.55 0.50 -29.89
N SER A 412 21.66 0.03 -30.45
CA SER A 412 22.47 -1.04 -29.86
C SER A 412 23.95 -0.76 -30.10
N ASP A 413 24.81 -1.41 -29.31
CA ASP A 413 26.24 -1.40 -29.58
C ASP A 413 26.59 -2.16 -30.87
N LYS A 414 27.86 -2.16 -31.26
CA LYS A 414 28.33 -2.88 -32.47
C LYS A 414 28.63 -4.36 -32.21
N GLY A 415 28.02 -4.97 -31.19
CA GLY A 415 28.16 -6.41 -30.95
C GLY A 415 27.77 -7.21 -32.19
N SER A 416 28.52 -8.28 -32.48
CA SER A 416 28.28 -9.16 -33.65
C SER A 416 26.83 -9.65 -33.76
N GLN A 417 26.15 -9.78 -32.62
CA GLN A 417 24.78 -10.22 -32.48
C GLN A 417 23.81 -9.14 -32.99
N TYR A 418 23.99 -7.89 -32.57
CA TYR A 418 23.14 -6.75 -32.95
C TYR A 418 23.35 -6.28 -34.39
N VAL A 419 24.57 -6.42 -34.93
CA VAL A 419 24.88 -6.09 -36.34
C VAL A 419 24.65 -7.26 -37.30
N SER A 420 24.18 -8.41 -36.81
CA SER A 420 23.91 -9.57 -37.65
C SER A 420 22.78 -9.30 -38.66
N LEU A 421 22.83 -9.99 -39.80
CA LEU A 421 21.80 -9.86 -40.83
C LEU A 421 20.41 -10.20 -40.27
N ALA A 422 20.29 -11.26 -39.46
CA ALA A 422 19.02 -11.67 -38.89
C ALA A 422 18.45 -10.60 -37.93
N TYR A 423 19.27 -10.01 -37.07
CA TYR A 423 18.82 -8.97 -36.14
C TYR A 423 18.39 -7.70 -36.87
N THR A 424 19.23 -7.19 -37.78
CA THR A 424 18.95 -5.98 -38.55
C THR A 424 17.75 -6.14 -39.48
N GLN A 425 17.58 -7.32 -40.09
CA GLN A 425 16.41 -7.65 -40.90
C GLN A 425 15.15 -7.71 -40.04
N ARG A 426 15.19 -8.32 -38.86
CA ARG A 426 14.03 -8.39 -37.96
C ARG A 426 13.60 -7.00 -37.45
N LEU A 427 14.54 -6.11 -37.15
CA LEU A 427 14.24 -4.71 -36.81
C LEU A 427 13.50 -4.02 -37.95
N LYS A 428 13.96 -4.21 -39.20
CA LYS A 428 13.31 -3.64 -40.39
C LYS A 428 11.89 -4.19 -40.58
N GLU A 429 11.69 -5.49 -40.40
CA GLU A 429 10.37 -6.14 -40.47
C GLU A 429 9.43 -5.66 -39.36
N ALA A 430 9.96 -5.33 -38.18
CA ALA A 430 9.20 -4.75 -37.08
C ALA A 430 8.87 -3.25 -37.27
N GLY A 431 9.36 -2.59 -38.32
CA GLY A 431 9.19 -1.14 -38.49
C GLY A 431 10.06 -0.29 -37.55
N LEU A 432 11.12 -0.87 -36.99
CA LEU A 432 12.07 -0.18 -36.11
C LEU A 432 13.21 0.44 -36.92
N LEU A 433 13.69 1.60 -36.46
CA LEU A 433 14.81 2.30 -37.06
C LEU A 433 16.11 1.91 -36.34
N ALA A 434 16.86 0.98 -36.93
CA ALA A 434 18.15 0.57 -36.39
C ALA A 434 19.12 1.76 -36.31
N SER A 435 19.74 1.93 -35.14
CA SER A 435 20.80 2.90 -34.86
C SER A 435 21.95 2.18 -34.19
N THR A 436 23.18 2.44 -34.62
CA THR A 436 24.39 1.93 -33.95
C THR A 436 25.33 3.08 -33.69
N GLY A 437 25.96 3.10 -32.51
CA GLY A 437 26.87 4.18 -32.10
C GLY A 437 28.00 4.45 -33.10
N SER A 438 28.58 5.64 -33.02
CA SER A 438 29.76 5.99 -33.82
C SER A 438 31.00 5.22 -33.33
N THR A 439 32.04 5.11 -34.17
CA THR A 439 33.25 4.39 -33.76
C THR A 439 34.07 5.26 -32.81
N GLY A 440 33.84 5.16 -31.49
CA GLY A 440 34.76 5.75 -30.50
C GLY A 440 34.14 6.47 -29.31
N ASP A 441 32.83 6.63 -29.20
CA ASP A 441 32.22 7.38 -28.10
C ASP A 441 31.63 6.45 -27.04
N SER A 442 32.33 6.34 -25.90
CA SER A 442 31.94 5.53 -24.74
C SER A 442 30.61 5.93 -24.07
N TYR A 443 29.88 6.89 -24.64
CA TYR A 443 28.62 7.40 -24.10
C TYR A 443 27.39 6.94 -24.92
N ASP A 444 27.57 6.29 -26.07
CA ASP A 444 26.48 5.94 -26.99
C ASP A 444 25.51 4.86 -26.45
N ASN A 445 25.80 4.19 -25.32
CA ASN A 445 24.85 3.24 -24.70
C ASN A 445 24.78 3.37 -23.17
N ALA A 446 25.02 4.58 -22.65
CA ALA A 446 25.22 4.81 -21.22
C ALA A 446 24.04 4.36 -20.33
N MET A 447 22.81 4.42 -20.85
CA MET A 447 21.62 3.99 -20.13
C MET A 447 21.54 2.47 -19.98
N ALA A 448 21.78 1.72 -21.05
CA ALA A 448 21.81 0.26 -20.98
C ALA A 448 22.99 -0.22 -20.13
N GLU A 449 24.17 0.38 -20.27
CA GLU A 449 25.31 0.11 -19.38
C GLU A 449 24.98 0.37 -17.90
N SER A 450 24.22 1.43 -17.63
CA SER A 450 23.82 1.79 -16.27
C SER A 450 22.87 0.75 -15.67
N ILE A 451 21.90 0.27 -16.44
CA ILE A 451 20.98 -0.79 -16.00
C ILE A 451 21.73 -2.12 -15.83
N ASN A 452 22.63 -2.46 -16.76
CA ASN A 452 23.50 -3.63 -16.64
C ASN A 452 24.36 -3.59 -15.38
N GLY A 453 24.97 -2.44 -15.07
CA GLY A 453 25.74 -2.25 -13.85
C GLY A 453 24.90 -2.37 -12.57
N LEU A 454 23.65 -1.92 -12.62
CA LEU A 454 22.71 -2.02 -11.53
C LEU A 454 22.26 -3.46 -11.29
N TYR A 455 21.81 -4.14 -12.35
CA TYR A 455 21.46 -5.55 -12.36
C TYR A 455 22.59 -6.42 -11.78
N LYS A 456 23.84 -6.17 -12.21
CA LYS A 456 24.99 -6.89 -11.66
C LYS A 456 25.17 -6.68 -10.16
N ALA A 457 25.06 -5.45 -9.68
CA ALA A 457 25.27 -5.13 -8.27
C ALA A 457 24.15 -5.67 -7.37
N GLU A 458 22.90 -5.59 -7.85
CA GLU A 458 21.70 -5.93 -7.06
C GLU A 458 21.28 -7.39 -7.17
N VAL A 459 21.66 -8.07 -8.25
CA VAL A 459 21.33 -9.48 -8.48
C VAL A 459 22.62 -10.28 -8.49
N ILE A 460 23.43 -10.15 -9.55
CA ILE A 460 24.49 -11.12 -9.87
C ILE A 460 25.55 -11.22 -8.78
N HIS A 461 26.01 -10.11 -8.20
CA HIS A 461 27.09 -10.09 -7.22
C HIS A 461 26.64 -10.43 -5.80
N ARG A 462 25.33 -10.64 -5.55
CA ARG A 462 24.79 -10.89 -4.20
C ARG A 462 24.98 -12.31 -3.72
N LYS A 463 25.10 -13.27 -4.65
CA LYS A 463 25.29 -14.69 -4.36
C LYS A 463 25.98 -15.40 -5.52
N SER A 464 26.42 -16.62 -5.25
CA SER A 464 26.85 -17.53 -6.32
C SER A 464 25.65 -18.21 -6.95
N TRP A 465 25.73 -18.48 -8.25
CA TRP A 465 24.64 -19.06 -9.05
C TRP A 465 25.01 -20.46 -9.49
N LYS A 466 24.11 -21.43 -9.31
CA LYS A 466 24.38 -22.83 -9.68
C LYS A 466 24.27 -23.07 -11.18
N ASN A 467 23.27 -22.46 -11.82
CA ASN A 467 22.92 -22.72 -13.21
C ASN A 467 22.15 -21.55 -13.85
N ARG A 468 21.88 -21.66 -15.16
CA ARG A 468 21.12 -20.68 -15.94
C ARG A 468 19.71 -20.43 -15.40
N ALA A 469 19.02 -21.47 -14.95
CA ALA A 469 17.63 -21.37 -14.50
C ALA A 469 17.51 -20.50 -13.23
N GLU A 470 18.47 -20.59 -12.30
CA GLU A 470 18.49 -19.71 -11.12
C GLU A 470 18.70 -18.23 -11.51
N VAL A 471 19.57 -17.96 -12.48
CA VAL A 471 19.78 -16.59 -12.99
C VAL A 471 18.55 -16.09 -13.75
N GLU A 472 17.90 -16.94 -14.54
CA GLU A 472 16.68 -16.60 -15.28
C GLU A 472 15.53 -16.23 -14.34
N LEU A 473 15.27 -17.04 -13.30
CA LEU A 473 14.24 -16.75 -12.30
C LEU A 473 14.55 -15.45 -11.54
N ALA A 474 15.80 -15.24 -11.13
CA ALA A 474 16.18 -14.01 -10.44
C ALA A 474 16.08 -12.77 -11.33
N THR A 475 16.40 -12.89 -12.62
CA THR A 475 16.21 -11.80 -13.59
C THR A 475 14.73 -11.49 -13.76
N LEU A 476 13.85 -12.49 -13.88
CA LEU A 476 12.41 -12.28 -13.95
C LEU A 476 11.90 -11.49 -12.75
N THR A 477 12.21 -11.95 -11.53
CA THR A 477 11.79 -11.28 -10.29
C THR A 477 12.35 -9.87 -10.21
N TRP A 478 13.61 -9.67 -10.60
CA TRP A 478 14.23 -8.35 -10.56
C TRP A 478 13.67 -7.39 -11.62
N VAL A 479 13.36 -7.86 -12.84
CA VAL A 479 12.75 -7.03 -13.88
C VAL A 479 11.35 -6.60 -13.49
N ASP A 480 10.53 -7.52 -12.96
CA ASP A 480 9.20 -7.18 -12.43
C ASP A 480 9.30 -6.12 -11.32
N TRP A 481 10.18 -6.33 -10.34
CA TRP A 481 10.43 -5.35 -9.29
C TRP A 481 10.98 -4.02 -9.84
N TYR A 482 11.90 -4.05 -10.80
CA TYR A 482 12.50 -2.86 -11.39
C TYR A 482 11.45 -2.00 -12.08
N ASN A 483 10.62 -2.60 -12.94
CA ASN A 483 9.61 -1.86 -13.69
C ASN A 483 8.48 -1.36 -12.78
N ASN A 484 8.03 -2.19 -11.84
CA ASN A 484 6.78 -1.94 -11.10
C ASN A 484 6.99 -1.31 -9.71
N ARG A 485 8.19 -1.38 -9.13
CA ARG A 485 8.42 -0.99 -7.73
C ARG A 485 9.67 -0.15 -7.49
N ARG A 486 10.65 -0.17 -8.40
CA ARG A 486 11.89 0.60 -8.18
C ARG A 486 11.66 2.09 -8.39
N LEU A 487 11.84 2.86 -7.33
CA LEU A 487 11.77 4.31 -7.38
C LEU A 487 13.01 4.89 -8.07
N LEU A 488 12.80 5.71 -9.11
CA LEU A 488 13.87 6.40 -9.82
C LEU A 488 13.79 7.91 -9.56
N GLU A 489 14.87 8.49 -9.03
CA GLU A 489 14.98 9.93 -8.74
C GLU A 489 14.67 10.80 -9.96
N ARG A 490 15.16 10.40 -11.15
CA ARG A 490 14.90 11.11 -12.42
C ARG A 490 13.42 11.16 -12.83
N LEU A 491 12.58 10.31 -12.23
CA LEU A 491 11.13 10.24 -12.47
C LEU A 491 10.33 10.79 -11.27
N GLY A 492 10.97 11.55 -10.38
CA GLY A 492 10.32 12.05 -9.16
C GLY A 492 10.04 10.95 -8.13
N HIS A 493 10.92 9.96 -8.03
CA HIS A 493 10.74 8.77 -7.17
C HIS A 493 9.54 7.90 -7.55
N THR A 494 9.25 7.82 -8.84
CA THR A 494 8.19 6.98 -9.41
C THR A 494 8.80 5.75 -10.11
N PRO A 495 8.16 4.56 -10.03
CA PRO A 495 8.53 3.40 -10.85
C PRO A 495 8.40 3.66 -12.36
N PRO A 496 9.21 3.00 -13.20
CA PRO A 496 9.10 3.12 -14.65
C PRO A 496 7.70 2.87 -15.21
N ALA A 497 7.00 1.83 -14.72
CA ALA A 497 5.65 1.50 -15.18
C ALA A 497 4.62 2.59 -14.83
N GLU A 498 4.67 3.12 -13.60
CA GLU A 498 3.80 4.22 -13.15
C GLU A 498 4.05 5.49 -13.99
N ALA A 499 5.30 5.80 -14.33
CA ALA A 499 5.65 6.98 -15.12
C ALA A 499 5.18 6.90 -16.58
N GLU A 500 5.27 5.73 -17.22
CA GLU A 500 4.70 5.54 -18.57
C GLU A 500 3.18 5.59 -18.55
N LYS A 501 2.54 4.97 -17.56
CA LYS A 501 1.10 5.04 -17.39
C LYS A 501 0.61 6.49 -17.27
N ALA A 502 1.29 7.31 -16.46
CA ALA A 502 0.99 8.73 -16.32
C ALA A 502 1.12 9.50 -17.65
N TYR A 503 2.11 9.15 -18.48
CA TYR A 503 2.24 9.74 -19.82
C TYR A 503 1.05 9.39 -20.71
N TYR A 504 0.65 8.12 -20.78
CA TYR A 504 -0.47 7.69 -21.63
C TYR A 504 -1.80 8.32 -21.19
N ALA A 505 -2.03 8.45 -19.88
CA ALA A 505 -3.17 9.19 -19.33
C ALA A 505 -3.18 10.66 -19.78
N SER A 506 -2.01 11.34 -19.74
CA SER A 506 -1.91 12.76 -20.14
C SER A 506 -2.22 13.06 -21.61
N ILE A 507 -2.19 12.05 -22.49
CA ILE A 507 -2.51 12.18 -23.91
C ILE A 507 -3.86 11.56 -24.29
N GLY A 508 -4.64 11.07 -23.31
CA GLY A 508 -5.95 10.46 -23.52
C GLY A 508 -5.91 9.14 -24.29
N ASN A 509 -4.86 8.33 -24.11
CA ASN A 509 -4.71 7.03 -24.77
C ASN A 509 -4.77 5.88 -23.75
N ASP A 510 -5.97 5.62 -23.24
CA ASP A 510 -6.19 4.70 -22.10
C ASP A 510 -5.93 3.23 -22.45
N ASP A 511 -6.04 2.83 -23.73
CA ASP A 511 -5.79 1.46 -24.20
C ASP A 511 -4.35 0.97 -23.95
N LEU A 512 -3.39 1.89 -23.77
CA LEU A 512 -1.99 1.59 -23.40
C LEU A 512 -1.67 1.91 -21.92
N ALA A 513 -2.61 2.54 -21.19
CA ALA A 513 -2.49 2.83 -19.77
C ALA A 513 -2.92 1.66 -18.87
N ALA A 514 -3.73 0.74 -19.41
CA ALA A 514 -4.14 -0.53 -18.79
C ALA A 514 -3.03 -1.59 -18.89
#